data_AF-A0A534LP71-F1
#
_entry.id   AF-A0A534LP71-F1
#
_cell.length_a   1.000
_cell.length_b   1.000
_cell.length_c   1.000
_cell.angle_alpha   90.00
_cell.angle_beta   90.00
_cell.angle_gamma   90.00
#
_symmetry.space_group_name_H-M   'P 1'
#
loop_
_entity.id
_entity.type
_entity.pdbx_description
1 polymer ?
#
loop_
_entity_poly.entity_id
_entity_poly.type
_entity_poly.pdbx_seq_one_letter_code
_entity_poly.pdbx_strand_id
1 'polypeptide(L)'
;MRSRDGSASADALSSIRDRVVRLPLSSAALISLAAVVVMVFVYYAQFSGSLQWGLGLAFLGLLAVLVWRQVFRGTSEPAPLVPPASPAVYEPGELETVAASVRRAARGLRYSQVLVTSRARAAFLEHARLSFGLTPAGMYAVQQEPGALLRVFGDPVLAEFLHVRAGDLDGRYAWVRRARERGGFTHEFQDVLARMEAWR
;
A
#
# COMPACT_ATOMS: atom_id res chain seq x y z
N MET A 1 20.34 -19.99 -43.30
CA MET A 1 20.46 -19.39 -41.95
C MET A 1 19.92 -17.95 -41.99
N ARG A 2 18.64 -17.75 -41.67
CA ARG A 2 18.02 -16.41 -41.55
C ARG A 2 16.70 -16.52 -40.77
N SER A 3 16.73 -16.44 -39.43
CA SER A 3 15.51 -16.28 -38.61
C SER A 3 15.76 -15.91 -37.13
N ARG A 4 16.82 -15.16 -36.78
CA ARG A 4 17.08 -14.81 -35.36
C ARG A 4 16.70 -13.37 -34.99
N ASP A 5 16.60 -12.46 -35.96
CA ASP A 5 16.34 -11.04 -35.67
C ASP A 5 14.84 -10.67 -35.53
N GLY A 6 13.94 -11.50 -36.06
CA GLY A 6 12.49 -11.23 -36.00
C GLY A 6 11.86 -11.46 -34.61
N SER A 7 12.40 -12.39 -33.82
CA SER A 7 11.86 -12.72 -32.49
C SER A 7 12.21 -11.65 -31.44
N ALA A 8 13.46 -11.16 -31.46
CA ALA A 8 13.91 -10.13 -30.52
C ALA A 8 13.17 -8.79 -30.70
N SER A 9 12.79 -8.44 -31.93
CA SER A 9 12.01 -7.23 -32.20
C SER A 9 10.54 -7.37 -31.77
N ALA A 10 9.95 -8.56 -31.97
CA ALA A 10 8.58 -8.84 -31.53
C ALA A 10 8.47 -8.87 -29.99
N ASP A 11 9.46 -9.43 -29.30
CA ASP A 11 9.52 -9.45 -27.82
C ASP A 11 9.81 -8.07 -27.21
N ALA A 12 10.59 -7.23 -27.90
CA ALA A 12 10.80 -5.84 -27.48
C ALA A 12 9.50 -5.01 -27.59
N LEU A 13 8.74 -5.22 -28.67
CA LEU A 13 7.45 -4.52 -28.88
C LEU A 13 6.32 -5.06 -27.99
N SER A 14 6.35 -6.34 -27.58
CA SER A 14 5.42 -6.87 -26.57
C SER A 14 5.77 -6.37 -25.17
N SER A 15 7.06 -6.30 -24.81
CA SER A 15 7.55 -5.75 -23.55
C SER A 15 7.24 -4.25 -23.37
N ILE A 16 7.35 -3.46 -24.44
CA ILE A 16 6.94 -2.04 -24.44
C ILE A 16 5.41 -1.93 -24.28
N ARG A 17 4.65 -2.78 -24.96
CA ARG A 17 3.18 -2.81 -24.88
C ARG A 17 2.67 -3.23 -23.49
N ASP A 18 3.32 -4.20 -22.86
CA ASP A 18 2.98 -4.65 -21.50
C ASP A 18 3.38 -3.65 -20.42
N ARG A 19 4.44 -2.86 -20.63
CA ARG A 19 4.78 -1.73 -19.74
C ARG A 19 3.81 -0.55 -19.88
N VAL A 20 3.23 -0.33 -21.06
CA VAL A 20 2.27 0.75 -21.30
C VAL A 20 0.90 0.46 -20.65
N VAL A 21 0.54 -0.81 -20.43
CA VAL A 21 -0.80 -1.20 -19.94
C VAL A 21 -0.95 -1.14 -18.42
N ARG A 22 0.11 -0.85 -17.65
CA ARG A 22 0.03 -0.72 -16.18
C ARG A 22 0.47 0.64 -15.66
N LEU A 23 0.07 1.71 -16.33
CA LEU A 23 -0.03 2.99 -15.65
C LEU A 23 -1.22 2.87 -14.67
N PRO A 24 -1.02 3.03 -13.35
CA PRO A 24 -2.15 3.07 -12.43
C PRO A 24 -3.13 4.14 -12.95
N LEU A 25 -4.44 3.87 -12.92
CA LEU A 25 -5.48 4.69 -13.57
C LEU A 25 -5.30 6.21 -13.30
N SER A 26 -4.76 6.54 -12.13
CA SER A 26 -4.38 7.89 -11.70
C SER A 26 -3.25 8.54 -12.52
N SER A 27 -2.22 7.80 -12.93
CA SER A 27 -1.10 8.31 -13.72
C SER A 27 -1.50 8.55 -15.17
N ALA A 28 -2.25 7.63 -15.78
CA ALA A 28 -2.78 7.82 -17.12
C ALA A 28 -3.73 9.04 -17.17
N ALA A 29 -4.63 9.18 -16.19
CA ALA A 29 -5.51 10.33 -16.09
C ALA A 29 -4.75 11.66 -15.93
N LEU A 30 -3.66 11.68 -15.15
CA LEU A 30 -2.81 12.87 -14.98
C LEU A 30 -2.09 13.25 -16.28
N ILE A 31 -1.58 12.27 -17.02
CA ILE A 31 -0.92 12.49 -18.31
C ILE A 31 -1.94 13.03 -19.34
N SER A 32 -3.14 12.44 -19.40
CA SER A 32 -4.22 12.91 -20.27
C SER A 32 -4.65 14.34 -19.93
N LEU A 33 -4.79 14.65 -18.64
CA LEU A 33 -5.12 15.99 -18.17
C LEU A 33 -4.02 17.01 -18.53
N ALA A 34 -2.76 16.66 -18.36
CA ALA A 34 -1.63 17.50 -18.75
C ALA A 34 -1.63 17.76 -20.27
N ALA A 35 -1.90 16.73 -21.08
CA ALA A 35 -1.99 16.87 -22.54
C ALA A 35 -3.15 17.78 -22.96
N VAL A 36 -4.33 17.68 -22.33
CA VAL A 36 -5.45 18.59 -22.58
C VAL A 36 -5.09 20.02 -22.22
N VAL A 37 -4.42 20.23 -21.08
CA VAL A 37 -3.99 21.57 -20.65
C VAL A 37 -2.99 22.17 -21.61
N VAL A 38 -1.99 21.40 -22.07
CA VAL A 38 -1.04 21.84 -23.10
C VAL A 38 -1.76 22.17 -24.40
N MET A 39 -2.72 21.34 -24.83
CA MET A 39 -3.51 21.59 -26.04
C MET A 39 -4.34 22.88 -25.93
N VAL A 40 -4.96 23.14 -24.78
CA VAL A 40 -5.69 24.38 -24.50
C VAL A 40 -4.75 25.58 -24.48
N PHE A 41 -3.56 25.45 -23.89
CA PHE A 41 -2.54 26.50 -23.87
C PHE A 41 -2.02 26.87 -25.27
N VAL A 42 -1.76 25.86 -26.10
CA VAL A 42 -1.36 26.05 -27.51
C VAL A 42 -2.49 26.68 -28.31
N TYR A 43 -3.73 26.24 -28.10
CA TYR A 43 -4.91 26.81 -28.75
C TYR A 43 -5.11 28.30 -28.39
N TYR A 44 -4.90 28.67 -27.13
CA TYR A 44 -5.00 30.05 -26.64
C TYR A 44 -3.71 30.87 -26.79
N ALA A 45 -2.66 30.35 -27.43
CA ALA A 45 -1.38 31.05 -27.58
C ALA A 45 -1.46 32.36 -28.39
N GLN A 46 -2.56 32.53 -29.13
CA GLN A 46 -2.89 33.69 -29.95
C GLN A 46 -3.64 34.80 -29.20
N PHE A 47 -4.06 34.57 -27.95
CA PHE A 47 -4.66 35.60 -27.07
C PHE A 47 -3.62 36.21 -26.14
N SER A 48 -3.82 37.47 -25.72
CA SER A 48 -2.85 38.21 -24.89
C SER A 48 -2.43 37.42 -23.64
N GLY A 49 -1.16 37.55 -23.25
CA GLY A 49 -0.54 36.73 -22.20
C GLY A 49 -1.29 36.66 -20.87
N SER A 50 -2.18 37.62 -20.59
CA SER A 50 -3.09 37.63 -19.45
C SER A 50 -3.96 36.36 -19.34
N LEU A 51 -4.49 35.87 -20.47
CA LEU A 51 -5.32 34.66 -20.49
C LEU A 51 -4.49 33.39 -20.23
N GLN A 52 -3.26 33.35 -20.76
CA GLN A 52 -2.31 32.25 -20.53
C GLN A 52 -1.89 32.16 -19.06
N TRP A 53 -1.64 33.30 -18.42
CA TRP A 53 -1.35 33.35 -16.99
C TRP A 53 -2.53 32.87 -16.15
N GLY A 54 -3.77 33.26 -16.50
CA GLY A 54 -4.98 32.79 -15.84
C GLY A 54 -5.15 31.27 -15.92
N LEU A 55 -4.95 30.69 -17.11
CA LEU A 55 -4.98 29.24 -17.33
C LEU A 55 -3.87 28.51 -16.55
N GLY A 56 -2.68 29.10 -16.46
CA GLY A 56 -1.54 28.53 -15.75
C GLY A 56 -1.77 28.47 -14.25
N LEU A 57 -2.31 29.54 -13.69
CA LEU A 57 -2.71 29.61 -12.29
C LEU A 57 -3.86 28.65 -11.99
N ALA A 58 -4.85 28.53 -12.88
CA ALA A 58 -5.94 27.56 -12.73
C ALA A 58 -5.41 26.11 -12.73
N PHE A 59 -4.46 25.79 -13.62
CA PHE A 59 -3.83 24.48 -13.66
C PHE A 59 -3.01 24.20 -12.40
N LEU A 60 -2.18 25.15 -11.96
CA LEU A 60 -1.43 25.04 -10.70
C LEU A 60 -2.36 24.86 -9.50
N GLY A 61 -3.47 25.58 -9.46
CA GLY A 61 -4.52 25.42 -8.44
C GLY A 61 -5.14 24.02 -8.45
N LEU A 62 -5.47 23.50 -9.64
CA LEU A 62 -5.99 22.14 -9.80
C LEU A 62 -4.97 21.09 -9.33
N LEU A 63 -3.70 21.26 -9.72
CA LEU A 63 -2.60 20.39 -9.32
C LEU A 63 -2.40 20.42 -7.80
N ALA A 64 -2.42 21.60 -7.20
CA ALA A 64 -2.36 21.79 -5.75
C ALA A 64 -3.53 21.11 -5.04
N VAL A 65 -4.77 21.23 -5.55
CA VAL A 65 -5.95 20.54 -4.99
C VAL A 65 -5.81 19.02 -5.08
N LEU A 66 -5.29 18.49 -6.19
CA LEU A 66 -5.09 17.05 -6.37
C LEU A 66 -4.01 16.50 -5.43
N VAL A 67 -2.88 17.20 -5.31
CA VAL A 67 -1.80 16.88 -4.37
C VAL A 67 -2.31 16.98 -2.93
N TRP A 68 -2.98 18.08 -2.58
CA TRP A 68 -3.60 18.27 -1.27
C TRP A 68 -4.58 17.15 -0.94
N ARG A 69 -5.45 16.75 -1.88
CA ARG A 69 -6.39 15.65 -1.70
C ARG A 69 -5.70 14.30 -1.53
N GLN A 70 -4.58 14.05 -2.21
CA GLN A 70 -3.77 12.84 -1.99
C GLN A 70 -3.10 12.84 -0.62
N VAL A 71 -2.49 13.96 -0.23
CA VAL A 71 -1.84 14.12 1.07
C VAL A 71 -2.88 14.02 2.18
N PHE A 72 -4.00 14.75 2.12
CA PHE A 72 -5.10 14.65 3.08
C PHE A 72 -5.64 13.24 3.17
N ARG A 73 -5.82 12.49 2.08
CA ARG A 73 -6.24 11.09 2.22
C ARG A 73 -5.20 10.20 2.92
N GLY A 74 -3.93 10.58 2.89
CA GLY A 74 -2.83 9.91 3.59
C GLY A 74 -2.59 10.39 5.03
N THR A 75 -2.91 11.66 5.33
CA THR A 75 -2.55 12.35 6.58
C THR A 75 -3.74 12.97 7.31
N SER A 76 -4.97 12.82 6.82
CA SER A 76 -6.17 13.20 7.57
C SER A 76 -6.23 12.31 8.80
N GLU A 77 -5.67 12.81 9.89
CA GLU A 77 -6.21 12.51 11.20
C GLU A 77 -7.73 12.73 11.12
N PRO A 78 -8.53 11.76 11.59
CA PRO A 78 -9.96 11.97 11.67
C PRO A 78 -10.20 13.25 12.48
N ALA A 79 -11.17 14.05 12.06
CA ALA A 79 -11.57 15.33 12.68
C ALA A 79 -11.34 15.29 14.20
N PRO A 80 -10.71 16.33 14.79
CA PRO A 80 -10.35 16.29 16.19
C PRO A 80 -11.60 15.98 16.98
N LEU A 81 -11.59 14.83 17.64
CA LEU A 81 -12.61 14.47 18.60
C LEU A 81 -12.60 15.62 19.61
N VAL A 82 -13.77 16.23 19.82
CA VAL A 82 -14.02 17.11 20.96
C VAL A 82 -13.23 16.54 22.14
N PRO A 83 -12.24 17.26 22.68
CA PRO A 83 -11.40 16.68 23.73
C PRO A 83 -12.35 16.34 24.88
N PRO A 84 -12.44 15.07 25.32
CA PRO A 84 -13.12 14.80 26.57
C PRO A 84 -12.46 15.67 27.64
N ALA A 85 -13.27 16.24 28.53
CA ALA A 85 -12.78 16.99 29.68
C ALA A 85 -11.65 16.19 30.31
N SER A 86 -10.45 16.80 30.35
CA SER A 86 -9.20 16.15 30.74
C SER A 86 -9.40 15.29 31.99
N PRO A 87 -9.41 13.95 31.89
CA PRO A 87 -9.22 13.12 33.07
C PRO A 87 -7.73 13.14 33.38
N ALA A 88 -7.42 13.26 34.66
CA ALA A 88 -6.06 13.25 35.21
C ALA A 88 -5.14 12.25 34.49
N VAL A 89 -3.89 12.67 34.27
CA VAL A 89 -2.73 11.92 33.75
C VAL A 89 -2.93 10.40 33.83
N TYR A 90 -3.57 9.83 32.82
CA TYR A 90 -3.74 8.40 32.67
C TYR A 90 -2.78 8.01 31.54
N GLU A 91 -1.66 7.39 31.91
CA GLU A 91 -0.78 6.74 30.95
C GLU A 91 -1.54 5.53 30.39
N PRO A 92 -1.96 5.55 29.10
CA PRO A 92 -2.74 4.47 28.54
C PRO A 92 -1.93 3.17 28.59
N GLY A 93 -2.48 2.14 29.23
CA GLY A 93 -1.84 0.84 29.30
C GLY A 93 -1.59 0.24 27.91
N GLU A 94 -0.61 -0.66 27.79
CA GLU A 94 -0.19 -1.22 26.50
C GLU A 94 -1.36 -1.83 25.69
N LEU A 95 -2.28 -2.52 26.36
CA LEU A 95 -3.48 -3.09 25.72
C LEU A 95 -4.41 -2.02 25.17
N GLU A 96 -4.52 -0.87 25.83
CA GLU A 96 -5.34 0.23 25.37
C GLU A 96 -4.74 0.90 24.13
N THR A 97 -3.41 1.01 24.07
CA THR A 97 -2.71 1.47 22.86
C THR A 97 -2.92 0.53 21.68
N VAL A 98 -2.90 -0.79 21.91
CA VAL A 98 -3.21 -1.80 20.89
C VAL A 98 -4.65 -1.66 20.43
N ALA A 99 -5.61 -1.58 21.36
CA ALA A 99 -7.03 -1.44 21.04
C ALA A 99 -7.30 -0.15 20.26
N ALA A 100 -6.65 0.96 20.62
CA ALA A 100 -6.71 2.21 19.87
C ALA A 100 -6.14 2.05 18.45
N SER A 101 -5.03 1.31 18.28
CA SER A 101 -4.45 1.02 16.96
C SER A 101 -5.40 0.20 16.08
N VAL A 102 -6.10 -0.79 16.64
CA VAL A 102 -7.10 -1.60 15.94
C VAL A 102 -8.29 -0.74 15.51
N ARG A 103 -8.83 0.09 16.41
CA ARG A 103 -9.93 1.02 16.07
C ARG A 103 -9.52 1.99 14.96
N ARG A 104 -8.28 2.49 14.99
CA ARG A 104 -7.75 3.37 13.93
C ARG A 104 -7.57 2.64 12.60
N ALA A 105 -7.05 1.41 12.64
CA ALA A 105 -6.88 0.58 11.45
C ALA A 105 -8.22 0.27 10.76
N ALA A 106 -9.26 -0.05 11.55
CA ALA A 106 -10.63 -0.27 11.08
C ALA A 106 -11.23 1.00 10.43
N ARG A 107 -10.87 2.19 10.93
CA ARG A 107 -11.24 3.49 10.34
C ARG A 107 -10.45 3.86 9.08
N GLY A 108 -9.56 3.00 8.60
CA GLY A 108 -8.83 3.20 7.33
C GLY A 108 -7.45 3.84 7.46
N LEU A 109 -6.96 4.10 8.69
CA LEU A 109 -5.67 4.74 8.93
C LEU A 109 -4.53 3.79 8.55
N ARG A 110 -3.82 4.12 7.47
CA ARG A 110 -2.83 3.23 6.83
C ARG A 110 -1.67 2.86 7.76
N TYR A 111 -1.17 3.80 8.54
CA TYR A 111 -0.12 3.53 9.52
C TYR A 111 -0.58 2.53 10.57
N SER A 112 -1.79 2.72 11.12
CA SER A 112 -2.36 1.79 12.09
C SER A 112 -2.65 0.41 11.49
N GLN A 113 -3.05 0.35 10.22
CA GLN A 113 -3.20 -0.91 9.49
C GLN A 113 -1.87 -1.68 9.40
N VAL A 114 -0.78 -1.00 9.04
CA VAL A 114 0.57 -1.59 9.00
C VAL A 114 1.04 -2.03 10.39
N LEU A 115 0.75 -1.25 11.43
CA LEU A 115 1.12 -1.59 12.80
C LEU A 115 0.42 -2.87 13.27
N VAL A 116 -0.91 -2.94 13.07
CA VAL A 116 -1.73 -4.08 13.47
C VAL A 116 -1.32 -5.35 12.74
N THR A 117 -1.12 -5.29 11.41
CA THR A 117 -0.68 -6.47 10.64
C THR A 117 0.72 -6.93 11.05
N SER A 118 1.64 -5.99 11.28
CA SER A 118 3.00 -6.31 11.74
C SER A 118 2.99 -7.01 13.09
N ARG A 119 2.14 -6.56 14.02
CA ARG A 119 1.99 -7.19 15.34
C ARG A 119 1.35 -8.56 15.25
N ALA A 120 0.26 -8.70 14.50
CA ALA A 120 -0.40 -10.00 14.30
C ALA A 120 0.57 -11.02 13.69
N ARG A 121 1.33 -10.60 12.66
CA ARG A 121 2.37 -11.42 12.05
C ARG A 121 3.45 -11.84 13.05
N ALA A 122 3.99 -10.90 13.82
CA ALA A 122 5.03 -11.20 14.79
C ALA A 122 4.54 -12.18 15.87
N ALA A 123 3.33 -11.96 16.40
CA ALA A 123 2.72 -12.85 17.37
C ALA A 123 2.50 -14.26 16.80
N PHE A 124 1.99 -14.36 15.57
CA PHE A 124 1.77 -15.65 14.92
C PHE A 124 3.08 -16.39 14.63
N LEU A 125 4.10 -15.69 14.12
CA LEU A 125 5.41 -16.30 13.86
C LEU A 125 6.09 -16.76 15.14
N GLU A 126 5.92 -16.03 16.24
CA GLU A 126 6.43 -16.44 17.55
C GLU A 126 5.67 -17.66 18.10
N HIS A 127 4.34 -17.67 17.97
CA HIS A 127 3.55 -18.84 18.29
C HIS A 127 3.99 -20.07 17.48
N ALA A 128 4.17 -19.92 16.17
CA ALA A 128 4.63 -20.99 15.30
C ALA A 128 6.04 -21.47 15.65
N ARG A 129 6.95 -20.53 15.95
CA ARG A 129 8.30 -20.84 16.42
C ARG A 129 8.25 -21.74 17.66
N LEU A 130 7.42 -21.39 18.63
CA LEU A 130 7.25 -22.15 19.87
C LEU A 130 6.62 -23.53 19.60
N SER A 131 5.58 -23.61 18.76
CA SER A 131 4.92 -24.87 18.41
C SER A 131 5.85 -25.86 17.71
N PHE A 132 6.76 -25.38 16.86
CA PHE A 132 7.76 -26.22 16.19
C PHE A 132 9.06 -26.41 16.98
N GLY A 133 9.18 -25.83 18.18
CA GLY A 133 10.41 -25.89 18.97
C GLY A 133 11.63 -25.24 18.28
N LEU A 134 11.40 -24.27 17.39
CA LEU A 134 12.46 -23.64 16.61
C LEU A 134 13.21 -22.59 17.46
N THR A 135 14.51 -22.50 17.23
CA THR A 135 15.29 -21.36 17.72
C THR A 135 14.88 -20.08 16.97
N PRO A 136 15.11 -18.89 17.54
CA PRO A 136 14.89 -17.63 16.81
C PRO A 136 15.59 -17.61 15.45
N ALA A 137 16.84 -18.05 15.39
CA ALA A 137 17.61 -18.14 14.15
C ALA A 137 16.99 -19.12 13.13
N GLY A 138 16.47 -20.27 13.59
CA GLY A 138 15.77 -21.22 12.74
C GLY A 138 14.50 -20.63 12.13
N MET A 139 13.72 -19.89 12.92
CA MET A 139 12.52 -19.22 12.41
C MET A 139 12.86 -18.10 11.42
N TYR A 140 13.94 -17.35 11.66
CA TYR A 140 14.42 -16.35 10.71
C TYR A 140 14.81 -16.96 9.36
N ALA A 141 15.46 -18.13 9.36
CA ALA A 141 15.80 -18.85 8.12
C ALA A 141 14.54 -19.25 7.35
N VAL A 142 13.52 -19.76 8.03
CA VAL A 142 12.22 -20.10 7.42
C VAL A 142 11.55 -18.85 6.83
N GLN A 143 11.59 -17.71 7.50
CA GLN A 143 10.96 -16.47 7.02
C GLN A 143 11.65 -15.88 5.77
N GLN A 144 12.95 -16.08 5.61
CA GLN A 144 13.73 -15.58 4.46
C GLN A 144 13.34 -16.30 3.16
N GLU A 145 12.91 -17.55 3.25
CA GLU A 145 12.57 -18.38 2.10
C GLU A 145 11.05 -18.49 1.91
N PRO A 146 10.48 -17.89 0.85
CA PRO A 146 9.03 -17.96 0.63
C PRO A 146 8.54 -19.40 0.44
N GLY A 147 9.37 -20.27 -0.17
CA GLY A 147 9.07 -21.69 -0.32
C GLY A 147 9.09 -22.46 1.01
N ALA A 148 9.89 -22.04 1.99
CA ALA A 148 9.91 -22.67 3.31
C ALA A 148 8.64 -22.33 4.10
N LEU A 149 8.19 -21.07 4.06
CA LEU A 149 6.91 -20.66 4.65
C LEU A 149 5.74 -21.48 4.10
N LEU A 150 5.67 -21.67 2.78
CA LEU A 150 4.61 -22.48 2.17
C LEU A 150 4.65 -23.94 2.64
N ARG A 151 5.85 -24.54 2.77
CA ARG A 151 5.98 -25.92 3.26
C ARG A 151 5.57 -26.06 4.74
N VAL A 152 5.86 -25.04 5.56
CA VAL A 152 5.58 -25.06 6.99
C VAL A 152 4.10 -24.79 7.29
N PHE A 153 3.49 -23.83 6.60
CA PHE A 153 2.14 -23.38 6.90
C PHE A 153 1.07 -23.97 5.98
N GLY A 154 1.43 -24.53 4.82
CA GLY A 154 0.51 -25.21 3.90
C GLY A 154 -0.49 -24.31 3.17
N ASP A 155 -0.58 -23.03 3.54
CA ASP A 155 -1.49 -22.05 2.96
C ASP A 155 -0.68 -20.96 2.21
N PRO A 156 -0.90 -20.76 0.89
CA PRO A 156 -0.16 -19.79 0.11
C PRO A 156 -0.47 -18.34 0.46
N VAL A 157 -1.70 -18.03 0.88
CA VAL A 157 -2.10 -16.68 1.29
C VAL A 157 -1.45 -16.34 2.62
N LEU A 158 -1.46 -17.30 3.55
CA LEU A 158 -0.80 -17.14 4.84
C LEU A 158 0.72 -17.03 4.66
N ALA A 159 1.34 -17.90 3.87
CA ALA A 159 2.77 -17.85 3.59
C ALA A 159 3.18 -16.51 2.95
N GLU A 160 2.40 -15.98 2.02
CA GLU A 160 2.63 -14.66 1.44
C GLU A 160 2.52 -13.53 2.48
N PHE A 161 1.52 -13.58 3.36
CA PHE A 161 1.34 -12.59 4.43
C PHE A 161 2.51 -12.59 5.42
N LEU A 162 2.99 -13.78 5.78
CA LEU A 162 4.10 -13.97 6.71
C LEU A 162 5.44 -13.58 6.10
N HIS A 163 5.57 -13.67 4.78
CA HIS A 163 6.78 -13.33 4.06
C HIS A 163 6.97 -11.81 3.93
N VAL A 164 7.85 -11.25 4.75
CA VAL A 164 8.40 -9.90 4.55
C VAL A 164 9.86 -9.92 4.92
N ARG A 165 10.72 -9.43 4.02
CA ARG A 165 12.16 -9.31 4.28
C ARG A 165 12.40 -8.46 5.52
N ALA A 166 13.29 -8.91 6.40
CA ALA A 166 13.70 -8.14 7.57
C ALA A 166 14.21 -6.75 7.14
N GLY A 167 13.68 -5.68 7.75
CA GLY A 167 14.02 -4.30 7.39
C GLY A 167 13.19 -3.69 6.23
N ASP A 168 12.34 -4.47 5.57
CA ASP A 168 11.52 -3.97 4.46
C ASP A 168 10.24 -3.28 4.98
N LEU A 169 10.36 -1.97 5.23
CA LEU A 169 9.20 -1.12 5.52
C LEU A 169 8.26 -1.06 4.30
N ASP A 170 8.82 -0.99 3.09
CA ASP A 170 8.05 -0.89 1.85
C ASP A 170 7.20 -2.14 1.59
N GLY A 171 7.73 -3.33 1.90
CA GLY A 171 7.01 -4.60 1.84
C GLY A 171 5.80 -4.65 2.78
N ARG A 172 5.92 -4.09 4.00
CA ARG A 172 4.79 -4.00 4.95
C ARG A 172 3.68 -3.09 4.44
N TYR A 173 4.05 -1.95 3.85
CA TYR A 173 3.11 -1.05 3.21
C TYR A 173 2.51 -1.64 1.93
N ALA A 174 3.26 -2.45 1.20
CA ALA A 174 2.82 -3.07 -0.05
C ALA A 174 1.68 -4.07 0.18
N TRP A 175 1.74 -4.90 1.22
CA TRP A 175 0.61 -5.79 1.54
C TRP A 175 -0.66 -5.00 1.88
N VAL A 176 -0.56 -3.99 2.76
CA VAL A 176 -1.71 -3.14 3.13
C VAL A 176 -2.28 -2.40 1.92
N ARG A 177 -1.43 -1.96 1.00
CA ARG A 177 -1.87 -1.34 -0.27
C ARG A 177 -2.70 -2.33 -1.09
N ARG A 178 -2.15 -3.53 -1.36
CA ARG A 178 -2.81 -4.56 -2.17
C ARG A 178 -4.10 -5.06 -1.54
N ALA A 179 -4.14 -5.21 -0.21
CA ALA A 179 -5.36 -5.58 0.51
C ALA A 179 -6.47 -4.54 0.32
N ARG A 180 -6.13 -3.25 0.34
CA ARG A 180 -7.10 -2.17 0.09
C ARG A 180 -7.60 -2.13 -1.35
N GLU A 181 -6.76 -2.52 -2.31
CA GLU A 181 -7.10 -2.54 -3.74
C GLU A 181 -8.00 -3.73 -4.12
N ARG A 182 -7.91 -4.87 -3.41
CA ARG A 182 -8.68 -6.08 -3.69
C ARG A 182 -10.12 -6.01 -3.17
N GLY A 183 -10.29 -6.02 -1.86
CA GLY A 183 -11.62 -6.07 -1.19
C GLY A 183 -11.73 -5.17 0.03
N GLY A 184 -10.67 -4.43 0.36
CA GLY A 184 -10.58 -3.61 1.55
C GLY A 184 -9.77 -4.27 2.66
N PHE A 185 -9.03 -3.45 3.42
CA PHE A 185 -8.11 -3.92 4.45
C PHE A 185 -8.78 -4.87 5.46
N THR A 186 -9.96 -4.51 5.98
CA THR A 186 -10.61 -5.26 7.06
C THR A 186 -10.99 -6.66 6.60
N HIS A 187 -11.55 -6.80 5.40
CA HIS A 187 -11.96 -8.08 4.84
C HIS A 187 -10.74 -9.00 4.62
N GLU A 188 -9.72 -8.49 3.95
CA GLU A 188 -8.48 -9.23 3.67
C GLU A 188 -7.73 -9.61 4.95
N PHE A 189 -7.71 -8.72 5.94
CA PHE A 189 -7.06 -9.00 7.22
C PHE A 189 -7.84 -10.04 8.04
N GLN A 190 -9.17 -10.01 8.01
CA GLN A 190 -10.00 -11.04 8.65
C GLN A 190 -9.81 -12.42 8.01
N ASP A 191 -9.68 -12.51 6.68
CA ASP A 191 -9.38 -13.77 6.00
C ASP A 191 -8.04 -14.35 6.46
N VAL A 192 -6.99 -13.51 6.55
CA VAL A 192 -5.68 -13.95 7.07
C VAL A 192 -5.78 -14.38 8.53
N LEU A 193 -6.50 -13.65 9.38
CA LEU A 193 -6.68 -14.04 10.79
C LEU A 193 -7.40 -15.39 10.91
N ALA A 194 -8.45 -15.63 10.10
CA ALA A 194 -9.14 -16.91 10.10
C ALA A 194 -8.20 -18.07 9.69
N ARG A 195 -7.31 -17.84 8.72
CA ARG A 195 -6.27 -18.83 8.33
C ARG A 195 -5.26 -19.07 9.45
N MET A 196 -4.87 -18.03 10.17
CA MET A 196 -4.01 -18.16 11.35
C MET A 196 -4.69 -18.96 12.48
N GLU A 197 -5.98 -18.73 12.72
CA GLU A 197 -6.74 -19.46 13.74
C GLU A 197 -7.01 -20.92 13.34
N ALA A 198 -7.17 -21.18 12.04
CA ALA A 198 -7.32 -22.53 11.49
C ALA A 198 -6.00 -23.33 11.50
N TRP A 199 -4.86 -22.64 11.58
CA TRP A 199 -3.55 -23.27 11.71
C TRP A 199 -3.39 -23.84 13.13
N ARG A 200 -3.43 -25.17 13.24
CA ARG A 200 -3.22 -25.95 14.46
C ARG A 200 -2.13 -26.98 14.25
#